data_AF-A0AA41EDQ0-F1
#
_entry.id   AF-A0AA41EDQ0-F1
#
_cell.length_a   1.000
_cell.length_b   1.000
_cell.length_c   1.000
_cell.angle_alpha   90.00
_cell.angle_beta   90.00
_cell.angle_gamma   90.00
#
_symmetry.space_group_name_H-M   'P 1'
#
loop_
_entity.id
_entity.type
_entity.pdbx_description
1 polymer ?
#
loop_
_entity_poly.entity_id
_entity_poly.type
_entity_poly.pdbx_seq_one_letter_code
_entity_poly.pdbx_strand_id
1 'polypeptide(L)'
;MKRRFLSRCLLLAVAALANPARAADYTWTDAAGAHAVTLARTTSGDDVELKVSATLDGRPDWTVRDYVKACPVDVILDVVPASIEMRDLLGNGRKQFLFAYSIGCRGDVSADQVKYFLIDAGTKYVLRGEETVTVKGKFMDGGAAPVPNADLKAQPVFLRYMTKHWRAISMRDYD
;
A
#
# COMPACT_ATOMS: atom_id res chain seq x y z
N MET A 1 41.00 53.23 -23.49
CA MET A 1 39.56 53.24 -23.13
C MET A 1 38.80 52.33 -24.09
N LYS A 2 38.24 51.22 -23.62
CA LYS A 2 36.96 50.63 -24.11
C LYS A 2 36.55 49.48 -23.21
N ARG A 3 35.23 49.41 -23.01
CA ARG A 3 34.49 48.92 -21.86
C ARG A 3 34.32 47.40 -21.83
N ARG A 4 34.16 46.89 -20.61
CA ARG A 4 33.63 45.56 -20.24
C ARG A 4 32.25 45.31 -20.86
N PHE A 5 31.97 44.07 -21.25
CA PHE A 5 30.63 43.49 -21.22
C PHE A 5 30.72 42.06 -20.67
N LEU A 6 30.37 41.90 -19.40
CA LEU A 6 30.07 40.60 -18.80
C LEU A 6 28.60 40.31 -19.12
N SER A 7 28.37 39.34 -20.01
CA SER A 7 27.03 38.78 -20.25
C SER A 7 26.63 37.92 -19.07
N ARG A 8 25.64 38.37 -18.29
CA ARG A 8 24.97 37.57 -17.26
C ARG A 8 23.95 36.66 -17.97
N CYS A 9 24.33 35.42 -18.24
CA CYS A 9 23.35 34.37 -18.55
C CYS A 9 22.55 34.07 -17.28
N LEU A 10 21.28 34.49 -17.29
CA LEU A 10 20.29 34.09 -16.31
C LEU A 10 19.98 32.60 -16.52
N LEU A 11 20.40 31.74 -15.60
CA LEU A 11 19.93 30.35 -15.55
C LEU A 11 18.52 30.37 -14.96
N LEU A 12 17.51 30.23 -15.82
CA LEU A 12 16.14 29.92 -15.40
C LEU A 12 16.12 28.48 -14.89
N ALA A 13 16.11 28.30 -13.57
CA ALA A 13 15.80 27.02 -12.96
C ALA A 13 14.31 26.73 -13.17
N VAL A 14 14.00 25.83 -14.10
CA VAL A 14 12.65 25.28 -14.24
C VAL A 14 12.43 24.35 -13.06
N ALA A 15 11.69 24.81 -12.05
CA ALA A 15 11.20 23.94 -11.00
C ALA A 15 10.18 22.99 -11.61
N ALA A 16 10.59 21.75 -11.86
CA ALA A 16 9.64 20.68 -12.16
C ALA A 16 8.66 20.59 -10.99
N LEU A 17 7.37 20.82 -11.26
CA LEU A 17 6.29 20.53 -10.33
C LEU A 17 6.21 19.01 -10.17
N ALA A 18 7.11 18.43 -9.39
CA ALA A 18 6.98 17.07 -8.93
C ALA A 18 5.79 17.06 -7.97
N ASN A 19 4.69 16.44 -8.40
CA ASN A 19 3.58 16.12 -7.50
C ASN A 19 4.21 15.34 -6.33
N PRO A 20 4.12 15.82 -5.08
CA PRO A 20 4.79 15.14 -3.98
C PRO A 20 4.19 13.75 -3.88
N ALA A 21 5.02 12.73 -4.08
CA ALA A 21 4.63 11.35 -3.80
C ALA A 21 4.07 11.32 -2.37
N ARG A 22 2.85 10.80 -2.20
CA ARG A 22 2.33 10.54 -0.86
C ARG A 22 3.10 9.34 -0.33
N ALA A 23 4.12 9.63 0.47
CA ALA A 23 4.91 8.64 1.19
C ALA A 23 4.49 8.66 2.67
N ALA A 24 4.28 7.49 3.24
CA ALA A 24 4.10 7.30 4.67
C ALA A 24 5.17 6.31 5.17
N ASP A 25 5.86 6.70 6.24
CA ASP A 25 6.93 5.91 6.85
C ASP A 25 6.46 5.34 8.20
N TYR A 26 6.72 4.05 8.39
CA TYR A 26 6.41 3.32 9.62
C TYR A 26 7.71 2.74 10.16
N THR A 27 7.99 2.97 11.44
CA THR A 27 9.21 2.45 12.09
C THR A 27 8.86 1.71 13.36
N TRP A 28 9.62 0.67 13.68
CA TRP A 28 9.51 -0.03 14.95
C TRP A 28 10.82 -0.72 15.32
N THR A 29 10.95 -1.08 16.59
CA THR A 29 12.02 -1.95 17.08
C THR A 29 11.40 -3.18 17.71
N ASP A 30 12.01 -4.33 17.48
CA ASP A 30 11.67 -5.60 18.10
C ASP A 30 12.93 -6.44 18.36
N ALA A 31 12.79 -7.72 18.70
CA ALA A 31 13.92 -8.60 19.00
C ALA A 31 14.89 -8.80 17.82
N ALA A 32 14.48 -8.49 16.58
CA ALA A 32 15.32 -8.59 15.39
C ALA A 32 15.98 -7.26 14.97
N GLY A 33 15.79 -6.18 15.74
CA GLY A 33 16.44 -4.89 15.49
C GLY A 33 15.48 -3.76 15.14
N ALA A 34 16.00 -2.72 14.49
CA ALA A 34 15.24 -1.54 14.09
C ALA A 34 14.77 -1.66 12.63
N HIS A 35 13.48 -1.41 12.41
CA HIS A 35 12.82 -1.65 11.13
C HIS A 35 12.13 -0.38 10.63
N ALA A 36 12.06 -0.24 9.32
CA ALA A 36 11.35 0.82 8.63
C ALA A 36 10.61 0.28 7.41
N VAL A 37 9.40 0.77 7.17
CA VAL A 37 8.60 0.48 5.97
C VAL A 37 8.07 1.79 5.40
N THR A 38 8.31 2.02 4.11
CA THR A 38 7.82 3.18 3.36
C THR A 38 6.75 2.72 2.39
N LEU A 39 5.58 3.36 2.44
CA LEU A 39 4.49 3.20 1.48
C LEU A 39 4.46 4.45 0.61
N ALA A 40 4.75 4.31 -0.68
CA ALA A 40 4.79 5.41 -1.63
C ALA A 40 3.80 5.17 -2.78
N ARG A 41 2.88 6.13 -2.98
CA ARG A 41 2.03 6.19 -4.18
C ARG A 41 2.57 7.25 -5.13
N THR A 42 2.84 6.85 -6.36
CA THR A 42 3.40 7.71 -7.42
C THR A 42 2.50 7.71 -8.63
N THR A 43 2.52 8.82 -9.37
CA THR A 43 1.78 8.96 -10.64
C THR A 43 2.77 9.36 -11.72
N SER A 44 2.70 8.71 -12.87
CA SER A 44 3.57 8.96 -14.03
C SER A 44 2.74 8.87 -15.30
N GLY A 45 2.38 10.02 -15.88
CA GLY A 45 1.37 10.07 -16.94
C GLY A 45 0.03 9.55 -16.40
N ASP A 46 -0.57 8.61 -17.13
CA ASP A 46 -1.85 7.97 -16.76
C ASP A 46 -1.67 6.74 -15.85
N ASP A 47 -0.42 6.42 -15.48
CA ASP A 47 -0.10 5.28 -14.62
C ASP A 47 0.00 5.71 -13.16
N VAL A 48 -0.54 4.88 -12.27
CA VAL A 48 -0.39 5.01 -10.82
C VAL A 48 0.28 3.76 -10.28
N GLU A 49 1.34 3.95 -9.49
CA GLU A 49 2.07 2.87 -8.81
C GLU A 49 1.93 3.02 -7.28
N LEU A 50 1.75 1.89 -6.60
CA LEU A 50 1.95 1.75 -5.17
C LEU A 50 3.19 0.90 -4.95
N LYS A 51 4.17 1.45 -4.23
CA LYS A 51 5.37 0.75 -3.78
C LYS A 51 5.41 0.73 -2.25
N VAL A 52 5.50 -0.46 -1.66
CA VAL A 52 5.77 -0.65 -0.24
C VAL A 52 7.13 -1.31 -0.10
N SER A 53 8.08 -0.65 0.55
CA SER A 53 9.46 -1.15 0.70
C SER A 53 9.91 -1.14 2.15
N ALA A 54 10.58 -2.22 2.55
CA ALA A 54 11.06 -2.41 3.91
C ALA A 54 12.59 -2.43 4.01
N THR A 55 13.06 -1.91 5.14
CA THR A 55 14.43 -2.01 5.63
C THR A 55 14.37 -2.63 7.02
N LEU A 56 14.95 -3.81 7.20
CA LEU A 56 15.05 -4.48 8.50
C LEU A 56 16.49 -4.44 8.99
N ASP A 57 16.68 -3.96 10.22
CA ASP A 57 17.99 -3.70 10.83
C ASP A 57 18.96 -2.94 9.90
N GLY A 58 18.43 -1.89 9.26
CA GLY A 58 19.20 -1.05 8.33
C GLY A 58 19.50 -1.70 6.96
N ARG A 59 18.99 -2.91 6.68
CA ARG A 59 19.18 -3.61 5.40
C ARG A 59 17.88 -3.73 4.61
N PRO A 60 17.89 -3.49 3.28
CA PRO A 60 16.73 -3.77 2.44
C PRO A 60 16.31 -5.25 2.57
N ASP A 61 15.01 -5.51 2.74
CA ASP A 61 14.51 -6.88 2.91
C ASP A 61 13.48 -7.23 1.82
N TRP A 62 12.29 -6.62 1.87
CA TRP A 62 11.21 -6.91 0.93
C TRP A 62 10.62 -5.66 0.28
N THR A 63 9.94 -5.88 -0.84
CA THR A 63 9.16 -4.87 -1.54
C THR A 63 7.89 -5.49 -2.12
N VAL A 64 6.78 -4.75 -2.05
CA VAL A 64 5.52 -5.01 -2.75
C VAL A 64 5.29 -3.86 -3.72
N ARG A 65 4.92 -4.18 -4.96
CA ARG A 65 4.56 -3.20 -5.99
C ARG A 65 3.27 -3.60 -6.64
N ASP A 66 2.45 -2.62 -6.94
CA ASP A 66 1.28 -2.78 -7.78
C ASP A 66 1.05 -1.54 -8.63
N TYR A 67 0.34 -1.70 -9.75
CA TYR A 67 0.11 -0.62 -10.69
C TYR A 67 -1.28 -0.67 -11.29
N VAL A 68 -1.85 0.51 -11.51
CA VAL A 68 -2.97 0.71 -12.43
C VAL A 68 -2.41 1.48 -13.62
N LYS A 69 -2.53 0.90 -14.82
CA LYS A 69 -1.98 1.47 -16.05
C LYS A 69 -3.08 1.97 -16.96
N ALA A 70 -2.87 3.14 -17.56
CA ALA A 70 -3.72 3.71 -18.61
C ALA A 70 -5.23 3.56 -18.33
N CYS A 71 -5.68 3.96 -17.14
CA CYS A 71 -7.08 3.85 -16.76
C CYS A 71 -7.88 5.03 -17.36
N PRO A 72 -8.87 4.78 -18.24
CA PRO A 72 -9.64 5.85 -18.88
C PRO A 72 -10.74 6.46 -17.97
N VAL A 73 -10.85 5.95 -16.74
CA VAL A 73 -11.87 6.28 -15.75
C VAL A 73 -11.20 6.49 -14.39
N ASP A 74 -11.90 6.27 -13.26
CA ASP A 74 -11.32 6.47 -11.94
C ASP A 74 -10.32 5.36 -11.57
N VAL A 75 -9.14 5.80 -11.12
CA VAL A 75 -8.09 4.92 -10.58
C VAL A 75 -8.27 4.75 -9.09
N ILE A 76 -8.41 3.50 -8.65
CA ILE A 76 -8.33 3.11 -7.25
C ILE A 76 -6.99 2.42 -7.04
N LEU A 77 -6.16 3.00 -6.18
CA LEU A 77 -4.93 2.36 -5.70
C LEU A 77 -4.56 3.00 -4.37
N ASP A 78 -5.27 2.58 -3.32
CA ASP A 78 -5.29 3.28 -2.05
C ASP A 78 -5.03 2.32 -0.89
N VAL A 79 -4.09 2.71 -0.04
CA VAL A 79 -3.77 1.97 1.18
C VAL A 79 -4.92 2.16 2.17
N VAL A 80 -5.35 1.07 2.81
CA VAL A 80 -6.36 1.10 3.87
C VAL A 80 -5.67 1.44 5.19
N PRO A 81 -5.75 2.66 5.74
CA PRO A 81 -4.88 3.07 6.85
C PRO A 81 -5.14 2.26 8.13
N ALA A 82 -6.38 1.83 8.36
CA ALA A 82 -6.78 1.02 9.51
C ALA A 82 -6.19 -0.40 9.50
N SER A 83 -5.63 -0.85 8.37
CA SER A 83 -5.00 -2.18 8.23
C SER A 83 -3.52 -2.20 8.60
N ILE A 84 -2.91 -1.03 8.83
CA ILE A 84 -1.47 -0.92 9.07
C ILE A 84 -1.17 -1.23 10.53
N GLU A 85 -0.51 -2.36 10.77
CA GLU A 85 -0.23 -2.83 12.13
C GLU A 85 1.18 -3.43 12.25
N MET A 86 1.78 -3.30 13.43
CA MET A 86 2.98 -4.03 13.84
C MET A 86 2.63 -4.89 15.07
N ARG A 87 2.52 -6.20 14.88
CA ARG A 87 1.99 -7.13 15.90
C ARG A 87 2.92 -8.32 16.09
N ASP A 88 3.21 -8.70 17.33
CA ASP A 88 3.82 -9.99 17.62
C ASP A 88 2.71 -11.04 17.75
N LEU A 89 2.32 -11.64 16.62
CA LEU A 89 1.26 -12.63 16.54
C LEU A 89 1.72 -14.03 16.95
N LEU A 90 3.04 -14.25 16.97
CA LEU A 90 3.65 -15.53 17.34
C LEU A 90 4.11 -15.58 18.80
N GLY A 91 4.15 -14.44 19.49
CA GLY A 91 4.62 -14.34 20.88
C GLY A 91 6.11 -14.58 21.02
N ASN A 92 6.90 -14.33 19.98
CA ASN A 92 8.34 -14.64 19.93
C ASN A 92 9.23 -13.39 19.97
N GLY A 93 8.64 -12.22 20.24
CA GLY A 93 9.34 -10.94 20.32
C GLY A 93 9.64 -10.31 18.96
N ARG A 94 9.25 -10.93 17.83
CA ARG A 94 9.35 -10.35 16.48
C ARG A 94 7.97 -9.92 15.99
N LYS A 95 7.84 -8.67 15.57
CA LYS A 95 6.58 -8.13 15.07
C LYS A 95 6.43 -8.42 13.58
N GLN A 96 5.25 -8.90 13.20
CA GLN A 96 4.78 -8.97 11.83
C GLN A 96 4.21 -7.62 11.41
N PHE A 97 4.51 -7.22 10.17
CA PHE A 97 3.98 -6.00 9.58
C PHE A 97 2.76 -6.34 8.71
N LEU A 98 1.64 -5.69 8.97
CA LEU A 98 0.39 -5.88 8.24
C LEU A 98 0.03 -4.60 7.51
N PHE A 99 -0.52 -4.74 6.30
CA PHE A 99 -1.10 -3.63 5.54
C PHE A 99 -2.01 -4.18 4.43
N ALA A 100 -3.01 -3.40 4.05
CA ALA A 100 -3.89 -3.69 2.93
C ALA A 100 -4.03 -2.47 2.01
N TYR A 101 -4.39 -2.73 0.78
CA TYR A 101 -4.79 -1.72 -0.18
C TYR A 101 -5.89 -2.24 -1.09
N SER A 102 -6.71 -1.31 -1.58
CA SER A 102 -7.68 -1.56 -2.65
C SER A 102 -7.07 -1.16 -3.99
N ILE A 103 -7.41 -1.90 -5.05
CA ILE A 103 -6.96 -1.64 -6.43
C ILE A 103 -8.08 -1.87 -7.43
N GLY A 104 -8.24 -0.93 -8.37
CA GLY A 104 -9.26 -0.96 -9.40
C GLY A 104 -9.11 0.14 -10.45
N CYS A 105 -9.83 -0.03 -11.55
CA CYS A 105 -9.98 0.96 -12.63
C CYS A 105 -11.42 0.87 -13.14
N ARG A 106 -12.29 1.74 -12.65
CA ARG A 106 -13.75 1.68 -12.91
C ARG A 106 -14.40 3.03 -12.70
N GLY A 107 -15.60 3.23 -13.28
CA GLY A 107 -16.39 4.45 -13.16
C GLY A 107 -17.79 4.23 -12.57
N ASP A 108 -18.01 3.11 -11.88
CA ASP A 108 -19.28 2.73 -11.26
C ASP A 108 -19.13 2.48 -9.75
N VAL A 109 -20.08 1.77 -9.11
CA VAL A 109 -20.09 1.47 -7.65
C VAL A 109 -19.82 -0.04 -7.38
N SER A 110 -19.13 -0.74 -8.29
CA SER A 110 -18.75 -2.15 -8.09
C SER A 110 -17.67 -2.33 -7.01
N ALA A 111 -17.42 -3.57 -6.57
CA ALA A 111 -16.35 -3.85 -5.62
C ALA A 111 -14.94 -3.73 -6.25
N ASP A 112 -13.98 -3.11 -5.55
CA ASP A 112 -12.57 -3.17 -5.93
C ASP A 112 -11.88 -4.43 -5.38
N GLN A 113 -10.74 -4.82 -5.97
CA GLN A 113 -9.91 -5.86 -5.39
C GLN A 113 -9.22 -5.35 -4.13
N VAL A 114 -9.21 -6.16 -3.08
CA VAL A 114 -8.48 -5.90 -1.83
C VAL A 114 -7.35 -6.91 -1.68
N LYS A 115 -6.14 -6.41 -1.41
CA LYS A 115 -4.97 -7.24 -1.11
C LYS A 115 -4.49 -6.93 0.30
N TYR A 116 -4.69 -7.88 1.22
CA TYR A 116 -4.24 -7.78 2.59
C TYR A 116 -2.97 -8.60 2.79
N PHE A 117 -1.89 -7.95 3.19
CA PHE A 117 -0.58 -8.53 3.42
C PHE A 117 -0.27 -8.61 4.92
N LEU A 118 0.39 -9.69 5.29
CA LEU A 118 1.15 -9.85 6.52
C LEU A 118 2.55 -10.29 6.13
N ILE A 119 3.57 -9.61 6.64
CA ILE A 119 4.97 -9.91 6.37
C ILE A 119 5.68 -10.37 7.65
N ASP A 120 6.36 -11.51 7.58
CA ASP A 120 7.23 -12.01 8.65
C ASP A 120 8.57 -12.45 8.06
N ALA A 121 9.67 -11.82 8.50
CA ALA A 121 11.05 -12.08 8.01
C ALA A 121 11.13 -12.30 6.48
N GLY A 122 10.70 -11.31 5.71
CA GLY A 122 10.71 -11.34 4.24
C GLY A 122 9.63 -12.22 3.59
N THR A 123 8.96 -13.11 4.34
CA THR A 123 7.90 -13.98 3.81
C THR A 123 6.58 -13.23 3.74
N LYS A 124 5.91 -13.32 2.59
CA LYS A 124 4.66 -12.60 2.29
C LYS A 124 3.47 -13.54 2.42
N TYR A 125 2.63 -13.30 3.42
CA TYR A 125 1.36 -13.98 3.61
C TYR A 125 0.25 -13.07 3.10
N VAL A 126 -0.58 -13.56 2.18
CA VAL A 126 -1.50 -12.69 1.46
C VAL A 126 -2.91 -13.27 1.42
N LEU A 127 -3.88 -12.44 1.78
CA LEU A 127 -5.31 -12.69 1.66
C LEU A 127 -5.87 -11.75 0.58
N ARG A 128 -6.50 -12.30 -0.46
CA ARG A 128 -7.03 -11.53 -1.60
C ARG A 128 -8.50 -11.78 -1.81
N GLY A 129 -9.27 -10.74 -2.02
CA GLY A 129 -10.69 -10.82 -2.31
C GLY A 129 -11.15 -9.48 -2.88
N GLU A 130 -12.43 -9.20 -2.76
CA GLU A 130 -13.00 -7.93 -3.19
C GLU A 130 -13.66 -7.20 -2.01
N GLU A 131 -13.92 -5.92 -2.23
CA GLU A 131 -14.61 -5.09 -1.26
C GLU A 131 -16.05 -5.55 -1.03
N THR A 132 -16.54 -5.29 0.19
CA THR A 132 -17.97 -5.21 0.43
C THR A 132 -18.38 -3.74 0.33
N VAL A 133 -19.18 -3.43 -0.68
CA VAL A 133 -19.67 -2.09 -0.99
C VAL A 133 -21.03 -1.86 -0.37
N THR A 134 -21.14 -0.78 0.41
CA THR A 134 -22.41 -0.28 0.93
C THR A 134 -22.68 1.14 0.43
N VAL A 135 -23.95 1.49 0.27
CA VAL A 135 -24.39 2.86 -0.03
C VAL A 135 -25.42 3.25 1.02
N LYS A 136 -25.14 4.30 1.81
CA LYS A 136 -25.97 4.74 2.93
C LYS A 136 -26.28 3.58 3.89
N GLY A 137 -25.26 2.76 4.18
CA GLY A 137 -25.36 1.56 5.01
C GLY A 137 -26.14 0.39 4.42
N LYS A 138 -26.61 0.48 3.16
CA LYS A 138 -27.26 -0.64 2.46
C LYS A 138 -26.24 -1.41 1.64
N PHE A 139 -26.22 -2.74 1.80
CA PHE A 139 -25.40 -3.63 0.99
C PHE A 139 -25.74 -3.49 -0.51
N MET A 140 -24.72 -3.28 -1.33
CA MET A 140 -24.83 -3.16 -2.78
C MET A 140 -24.12 -4.32 -3.49
N ASP A 141 -22.87 -4.55 -3.11
CA ASP A 141 -22.02 -5.59 -3.68
C ASP A 141 -21.12 -6.16 -2.58
N GLY A 142 -20.85 -7.47 -2.64
CA GLY A 142 -19.95 -8.16 -1.71
C GLY A 142 -18.67 -8.64 -2.36
N GLY A 143 -18.64 -8.65 -3.70
CA GLY A 143 -17.56 -9.20 -4.49
C GLY A 143 -17.19 -10.64 -4.14
N ALA A 144 -16.01 -11.07 -4.61
CA ALA A 144 -15.39 -12.34 -4.30
C ALA A 144 -14.89 -12.41 -2.83
N ALA A 145 -15.21 -13.52 -2.17
CA ALA A 145 -14.72 -13.82 -0.83
C ALA A 145 -13.18 -13.92 -0.78
N PRO A 146 -12.55 -13.62 0.38
CA PRO A 146 -11.10 -13.65 0.48
C PRO A 146 -10.52 -15.06 0.38
N VAL A 147 -9.48 -15.21 -0.44
CA VAL A 147 -8.71 -16.44 -0.67
C VAL A 147 -7.26 -16.25 -0.22
N PRO A 148 -6.73 -17.10 0.67
CA PRO A 148 -5.34 -17.03 1.11
C PRO A 148 -4.38 -17.63 0.07
N ASN A 149 -3.15 -17.11 -0.01
CA ASN A 149 -2.08 -17.80 -0.71
C ASN A 149 -1.63 -19.07 0.03
N ALA A 150 -0.81 -19.90 -0.63
CA ALA A 150 -0.33 -21.17 -0.06
C ALA A 150 0.39 -20.97 1.28
N ASP A 151 1.23 -19.95 1.39
CA ASP A 151 1.98 -19.65 2.63
C ASP A 151 1.04 -19.27 3.78
N LEU A 152 0.04 -18.41 3.52
CA LEU A 152 -0.95 -18.04 4.54
C LEU A 152 -1.81 -19.25 4.93
N LYS A 153 -2.20 -20.08 3.96
CA LYS A 153 -2.93 -21.32 4.23
C LYS A 153 -2.13 -22.28 5.10
N ALA A 154 -0.81 -22.32 4.93
CA ALA A 154 0.10 -23.14 5.72
C ALA A 154 0.40 -22.57 7.12
N GLN A 155 -0.04 -21.33 7.42
CA GLN A 155 0.22 -20.69 8.70
C GLN A 155 -1.09 -20.29 9.45
N PRO A 156 -1.69 -21.22 10.22
CA PRO A 156 -3.02 -21.05 10.78
C PRO A 156 -3.21 -19.86 11.72
N VAL A 157 -2.17 -19.45 12.45
CA VAL A 157 -2.24 -18.28 13.34
C VAL A 157 -2.49 -17.02 12.54
N PHE A 158 -1.73 -16.82 11.47
CA PHE A 158 -1.86 -15.68 10.56
C PHE A 158 -3.18 -15.73 9.81
N LEU A 159 -3.57 -16.90 9.27
CA LEU A 159 -4.83 -17.06 8.56
C LEU A 159 -6.03 -16.68 9.42
N ARG A 160 -6.10 -17.18 10.66
CA ARG A 160 -7.19 -16.83 11.58
C ARG A 160 -7.22 -15.34 11.88
N TYR A 161 -6.06 -14.72 12.11
CA TYR A 161 -5.98 -13.29 12.38
C TYR A 161 -6.49 -12.48 11.18
N MET A 162 -5.96 -12.73 9.99
CA MET A 162 -6.28 -11.95 8.80
C MET A 162 -7.76 -12.12 8.39
N THR A 163 -8.28 -13.35 8.42
CA THR A 163 -9.70 -13.61 8.11
C THR A 163 -10.64 -12.94 9.11
N LYS A 164 -10.29 -12.91 10.40
CA LYS A 164 -11.10 -12.22 11.43
C LYS A 164 -11.22 -10.71 11.16
N HIS A 165 -10.15 -10.07 10.67
CA HIS A 165 -10.12 -8.63 10.44
C HIS A 165 -10.57 -8.23 9.03
N TRP A 166 -10.73 -9.20 8.11
CA TRP A 166 -11.05 -8.95 6.71
C TRP A 166 -12.21 -7.97 6.53
N ARG A 167 -13.36 -8.21 7.17
CA ARG A 167 -14.56 -7.38 7.00
C ARG A 167 -14.31 -5.91 7.31
N ALA A 168 -13.53 -5.60 8.35
CA ALA A 168 -13.24 -4.21 8.71
C ALA A 168 -12.28 -3.53 7.71
N ILE A 169 -11.47 -4.33 7.02
CA ILE A 169 -10.44 -3.88 6.07
C ILE A 169 -11.01 -3.73 4.66
N SER A 170 -11.93 -4.63 4.26
CA SER A 170 -12.47 -4.70 2.90
C SER A 170 -13.81 -3.99 2.74
N MET A 171 -14.30 -3.26 3.73
CA MET A 171 -15.59 -2.58 3.63
C MET A 171 -15.41 -1.17 3.07
N ARG A 172 -16.20 -0.85 2.05
CA ARG A 172 -16.27 0.49 1.45
C ARG A 172 -17.70 1.01 1.52
N ASP A 173 -17.89 2.09 2.28
CA ASP A 173 -19.19 2.75 2.40
C ASP A 173 -19.20 4.05 1.59
N TYR A 174 -20.25 4.22 0.80
CA TYR A 174 -20.54 5.43 0.05
C TYR A 174 -21.69 6.18 0.76
N ASP A 175 -21.45 7.42 1.14
CA ASP A 175 -22.42 8.29 1.81
C ASP A 175 -23.58 8.75 0.89
#